data_AF-A0A922FR99-F1
#
_entry.id   AF-A0A922FR99-F1
#
_cell.length_a   1.000
_cell.length_b   1.000
_cell.length_c   1.000
_cell.angle_alpha   90.00
_cell.angle_beta   90.00
_cell.angle_gamma   90.00
#
_symmetry.space_group_name_H-M   'P 1'
#
loop_
_entity.id
_entity.type
_entity.pdbx_description
1 polymer ?
#
loop_
_entity_poly.entity_id
_entity_poly.type
_entity_poly.pdbx_seq_one_letter_code
_entity_poly.pdbx_strand_id
1 'polypeptide(L)'
;MGKTSTTLLLFSCVLFSLCASSFAQTCRSYTGFSNNKVYSSCQDLPVLNSFLHWTYDQSTSKVDIAYRVTGTTSAKWISWALNPTGQGMVGAQALVAFQNTSGVMHAYTSPVPGYTISTLTEGSLSFAVSNLSATFVNGNEMSIFATLTLSSSMTTTVNQVWQEGPLSGNSPISHVTTAGSSNMISTNTLNFLDATATTPSAVIIPRLRKKNVSDSSLFRSKVIDLHKFLSFGLSTYCYC
;
A
#
# COMPACT_ATOMS: atom_id res chain seq x y z
N MET A 1 16.00 -11.44 -52.95
CA MET A 1 15.31 -10.62 -51.93
C MET A 1 14.66 -11.54 -50.89
N GLY A 2 14.67 -11.20 -49.60
CA GLY A 2 13.68 -11.76 -48.66
C GLY A 2 14.16 -12.45 -47.37
N LYS A 3 15.39 -12.24 -46.87
CA LYS A 3 15.82 -12.83 -45.57
C LYS A 3 16.08 -11.83 -44.44
N THR A 4 16.15 -10.54 -44.73
CA THR A 4 16.43 -9.48 -43.74
C THR A 4 15.17 -8.96 -43.02
N SER A 5 13.98 -9.14 -43.61
CA SER A 5 12.73 -8.60 -43.07
C SER A 5 12.18 -9.40 -41.88
N THR A 6 12.35 -10.73 -41.87
CA THR A 6 11.84 -11.61 -40.80
C THR A 6 12.64 -11.47 -39.49
N THR A 7 13.95 -11.19 -39.57
CA THR A 7 14.82 -11.02 -38.40
C THR A 7 14.54 -9.73 -37.65
N LEU A 8 14.18 -8.64 -38.37
CA LEU A 8 13.82 -7.35 -37.77
C LEU A 8 12.48 -7.40 -37.01
N LEU A 9 11.50 -8.15 -37.51
CA LEU A 9 10.21 -8.35 -36.85
C LEU A 9 10.34 -9.13 -35.54
N LEU A 10 11.19 -10.16 -35.51
CA LEU A 10 11.45 -10.96 -34.31
C LEU A 10 12.17 -10.14 -33.22
N PHE A 11 13.12 -9.27 -33.61
CA PHE A 11 13.80 -8.38 -32.67
C PHE A 11 12.86 -7.33 -32.06
N SER A 12 11.92 -6.80 -32.86
CA SER A 12 10.91 -5.84 -32.41
C SER A 12 9.91 -6.44 -31.42
N CYS A 13 9.52 -7.71 -31.58
CA CYS A 13 8.64 -8.40 -30.63
C CYS A 13 9.33 -8.68 -29.28
N VAL A 14 10.61 -9.02 -29.29
CA VAL A 14 11.39 -9.27 -28.05
C VAL A 14 11.59 -7.96 -27.26
N LEU A 15 11.82 -6.83 -27.94
CA LEU A 15 11.93 -5.51 -27.32
C LEU A 15 10.62 -5.03 -26.70
N PHE A 16 9.46 -5.33 -27.31
CA PHE A 16 8.14 -5.02 -26.71
C PHE A 16 7.80 -5.95 -25.53
N SER A 17 8.24 -7.21 -25.52
CA SER A 17 8.05 -8.13 -24.39
C SER A 17 8.92 -7.82 -23.17
N LEU A 18 10.04 -7.11 -23.33
CA LEU A 18 10.88 -6.66 -22.22
C LEU A 18 10.30 -5.46 -21.45
N CYS A 19 9.26 -4.82 -21.97
CA CYS A 19 8.52 -3.74 -21.29
C CYS A 19 7.37 -4.25 -20.41
N ALA A 20 7.21 -5.57 -20.27
CA ALA A 20 6.13 -6.13 -19.47
C ALA A 20 6.53 -6.25 -17.99
N SER A 21 5.73 -5.58 -17.15
CA SER A 21 5.35 -5.96 -15.77
C SER A 21 5.95 -5.12 -14.65
N SER A 22 5.22 -4.07 -14.22
CA SER A 22 5.25 -3.60 -12.81
C SER A 22 4.08 -2.70 -12.41
N PHE A 23 3.01 -2.56 -13.20
CA PHE A 23 1.88 -1.69 -12.85
C PHE A 23 0.64 -2.55 -12.57
N ALA A 24 0.62 -3.22 -11.42
CA ALA A 24 -0.57 -3.74 -10.70
C ALA A 24 -0.20 -4.80 -9.64
N GLN A 25 0.93 -4.69 -8.94
CA GLN A 25 1.10 -5.53 -7.74
C GLN A 25 0.20 -4.99 -6.65
N THR A 26 -0.91 -5.71 -6.43
CA THR A 26 -1.71 -5.57 -5.21
C THR A 26 -0.81 -5.81 -4.01
N CYS A 27 -1.14 -5.20 -2.89
CA CYS A 27 -0.41 -5.34 -1.65
C CYS A 27 -0.14 -6.83 -1.30
N ARG A 28 -1.09 -7.73 -1.58
CA ARG A 28 -0.98 -9.16 -1.27
C ARG A 28 0.12 -9.91 -2.03
N SER A 29 0.46 -9.41 -3.22
CA SER A 29 1.45 -10.05 -4.11
C SER A 29 2.84 -9.46 -3.96
N TYR A 30 3.00 -8.42 -3.16
CA TYR A 30 4.24 -7.67 -3.05
C TYR A 30 5.19 -8.33 -2.03
N THR A 31 6.37 -8.71 -2.52
CA THR A 31 7.45 -9.33 -1.73
C THR A 31 8.78 -8.56 -1.86
N GLY A 32 8.74 -7.37 -2.48
CA GLY A 32 9.93 -6.59 -2.85
C GLY A 32 10.60 -5.82 -1.72
N PHE A 33 10.13 -5.95 -0.47
CA PHE A 33 10.79 -5.27 0.65
C PHE A 33 12.19 -5.83 0.88
N SER A 34 13.14 -4.91 1.13
CA SER A 34 14.52 -5.27 1.46
C SER A 34 14.61 -6.24 2.64
N ASN A 35 15.70 -7.02 2.69
CA ASN A 35 15.97 -8.02 3.73
C ASN A 35 14.89 -9.11 3.87
N ASN A 36 14.11 -9.35 2.81
CA ASN A 36 12.99 -10.29 2.81
C ASN A 36 11.98 -10.00 3.93
N LYS A 37 11.77 -8.71 4.26
CA LYS A 37 10.80 -8.33 5.29
C LYS A 37 9.40 -8.68 4.82
N VAL A 38 8.69 -9.49 5.60
CA VAL A 38 7.32 -9.91 5.33
C VAL A 38 6.40 -9.33 6.40
N TYR A 39 5.24 -8.83 5.97
CA TYR A 39 4.19 -8.34 6.84
C TYR A 39 3.04 -9.34 6.87
N SER A 40 2.36 -9.50 8.01
CA SER A 40 1.26 -10.47 8.17
C SER A 40 -0.08 -9.99 7.59
N SER A 41 -0.21 -8.67 7.45
CA SER A 41 -1.41 -8.01 7.00
C SER A 41 -1.08 -6.85 6.05
N CYS A 42 -2.08 -6.43 5.31
CA CYS A 42 -1.89 -5.72 4.05
C CYS A 42 -3.20 -5.08 3.55
N GLN A 43 -3.19 -3.81 3.12
CA GLN A 43 -4.35 -3.11 2.59
C GLN A 43 -3.97 -2.26 1.37
N ASP A 44 -4.70 -2.47 0.26
CA ASP A 44 -4.70 -1.53 -0.86
C ASP A 44 -5.50 -0.29 -0.44
N LEU A 45 -4.89 0.90 -0.53
CA LEU A 45 -5.59 2.13 -0.21
C LEU A 45 -6.33 2.64 -1.45
N PRO A 46 -7.58 3.13 -1.34
CA PRO A 46 -8.43 3.38 -2.51
C PRO A 46 -7.93 4.43 -3.51
N VAL A 47 -6.99 5.28 -3.09
CA VAL A 47 -6.49 6.41 -3.88
C VAL A 47 -5.00 6.62 -3.65
N LEU A 48 -4.38 7.40 -4.54
CA LEU A 48 -2.95 7.77 -4.51
C LEU A 48 -1.97 6.62 -4.78
N ASN A 49 -2.43 5.51 -5.36
CA ASN A 49 -1.58 4.33 -5.66
C ASN A 49 -0.77 3.86 -4.43
N SER A 50 -1.44 3.87 -3.29
CA SER A 50 -0.85 3.66 -1.98
C SER A 50 -1.25 2.31 -1.37
N PHE A 51 -0.36 1.75 -0.57
CA PHE A 51 -0.50 0.45 0.05
C PHE A 51 0.03 0.50 1.47
N LEU A 52 -0.68 -0.11 2.41
CA LEU A 52 -0.21 -0.28 3.78
C LEU A 52 0.02 -1.75 4.08
N HIS A 53 1.21 -2.08 4.56
CA HIS A 53 1.56 -3.40 5.07
C HIS A 53 1.83 -3.27 6.56
N TRP A 54 1.40 -4.25 7.37
CA TRP A 54 1.69 -4.25 8.79
C TRP A 54 1.77 -5.64 9.40
N THR A 55 2.48 -5.71 10.53
CA THR A 55 2.48 -6.82 11.47
C THR A 55 2.27 -6.25 12.85
N TYR A 56 1.26 -6.75 13.56
CA TYR A 56 0.97 -6.30 14.92
C TYR A 56 1.37 -7.37 15.94
N ASP A 57 2.26 -7.00 16.86
CA ASP A 57 2.61 -7.81 18.03
C ASP A 57 1.80 -7.34 19.24
N GLN A 58 0.79 -8.15 19.59
CA GLN A 58 -0.08 -7.89 20.74
C GLN A 58 0.66 -7.92 22.08
N SER A 59 1.76 -8.67 22.19
CA SER A 59 2.49 -8.82 23.46
C SER A 59 3.29 -7.57 23.82
N THR A 60 3.72 -6.81 22.81
CA THR A 60 4.51 -5.58 22.97
C THR A 60 3.75 -4.32 22.57
N SER A 61 2.50 -4.44 22.11
CA SER A 61 1.70 -3.36 21.52
C SER A 61 2.42 -2.62 20.39
N LYS A 62 3.26 -3.35 19.63
CA LYS A 62 4.05 -2.79 18.53
C LYS A 62 3.46 -3.14 17.18
N VAL A 63 3.39 -2.15 16.31
CA VAL A 63 3.00 -2.31 14.91
C VAL A 63 4.22 -2.00 14.05
N ASP A 64 4.75 -3.02 13.38
CA ASP A 64 5.68 -2.80 12.28
C ASP A 64 4.88 -2.49 11.03
N ILE A 65 5.19 -1.38 10.34
CA ILE A 65 4.51 -0.98 9.11
C ILE A 65 5.47 -0.83 7.92
N ALA A 66 4.91 -0.91 6.72
CA ALA A 66 5.45 -0.32 5.51
C ALA A 66 4.33 0.36 4.73
N TYR A 67 4.42 1.68 4.58
CA TYR A 67 3.54 2.45 3.70
C TYR A 67 4.25 2.65 2.35
N ARG A 68 3.68 2.13 1.28
CA ARG A 68 4.27 2.11 -0.07
C ARG A 68 3.43 2.91 -1.04
N VAL A 69 4.08 3.70 -1.89
CA VAL A 69 3.45 4.50 -2.96
C VAL A 69 4.16 4.21 -4.27
N THR A 70 3.38 3.88 -5.31
CA THR A 70 3.88 3.62 -6.67
C THR A 70 3.47 4.73 -7.62
N GLY A 71 4.20 4.93 -8.73
CA GLY A 71 3.88 6.01 -9.66
C GLY A 71 4.29 7.39 -9.13
N THR A 72 5.24 7.45 -8.19
CA THR A 72 5.70 8.70 -7.57
C THR A 72 7.09 9.09 -8.09
N THR A 73 7.53 10.31 -7.79
CA THR A 73 8.80 10.86 -8.30
C THR A 73 9.59 11.52 -7.17
N SER A 74 10.89 11.73 -7.38
CA SER A 74 11.75 12.44 -6.40
C SER A 74 11.32 13.88 -6.11
N ALA A 75 10.46 14.48 -6.94
CA ALA A 75 9.92 15.81 -6.74
C ALA A 75 8.71 15.84 -5.78
N LYS A 76 8.29 14.68 -5.26
CA LYS A 76 7.16 14.54 -4.34
C LYS A 76 7.61 14.09 -2.95
N TRP A 77 6.84 14.50 -1.95
CA TRP A 77 6.82 13.87 -0.65
C TRP A 77 5.63 12.91 -0.53
N ILE A 78 5.78 11.91 0.32
CA ILE A 78 4.71 10.99 0.72
C ILE A 78 4.54 11.02 2.23
N SER A 79 3.32 10.73 2.70
CA SER A 79 2.98 10.71 4.11
C SER A 79 1.92 9.67 4.42
N TRP A 80 2.08 9.01 5.57
CA TRP A 80 1.04 8.21 6.20
C TRP A 80 0.97 8.56 7.67
N ALA A 81 -0.24 8.67 8.21
CA ALA A 81 -0.48 9.22 9.53
C ALA A 81 -1.57 8.46 10.27
N LEU A 82 -1.46 8.44 11.60
CA LEU A 82 -2.58 8.13 12.48
C LEU A 82 -3.24 9.41 12.93
N ASN A 83 -4.56 9.43 13.04
CA ASN A 83 -5.29 10.56 13.61
C ASN A 83 -6.08 10.14 14.86
N PRO A 84 -5.55 10.43 16.07
CA PRO A 84 -6.25 10.17 17.33
C PRO A 84 -7.53 10.99 17.54
N THR A 85 -7.72 12.06 16.75
CA THR A 85 -8.82 13.04 16.96
C THR A 85 -10.02 12.84 16.05
N GLY A 86 -9.88 12.11 14.94
CA GLY A 86 -10.98 11.82 14.03
C GLY A 86 -10.54 11.36 12.65
N GLN A 87 -11.50 11.20 11.73
CA GLN A 87 -11.21 10.96 10.31
C GLN A 87 -10.99 12.31 9.61
N GLY A 88 -9.82 12.50 9.01
CA GLY A 88 -9.43 13.74 8.35
C GLY A 88 -8.01 14.19 8.70
N MET A 89 -7.53 15.25 8.05
CA MET A 89 -6.13 15.69 8.18
C MET A 89 -5.82 16.39 9.51
N VAL A 90 -6.75 17.18 10.05
CA VAL A 90 -6.52 17.95 11.28
C VAL A 90 -6.40 17.02 12.47
N GLY A 91 -5.31 17.17 13.23
CA GLY A 91 -4.96 16.31 14.36
C GLY A 91 -4.18 15.05 13.97
N ALA A 92 -3.89 14.85 12.68
CA ALA A 92 -3.08 13.74 12.23
C ALA A 92 -1.63 13.84 12.75
N GLN A 93 -1.01 12.70 12.97
CA GLN A 93 0.35 12.52 13.46
C GLN A 93 1.08 11.66 12.44
N ALA A 94 1.89 12.32 11.62
CA ALA A 94 2.36 11.81 10.35
C ALA A 94 3.77 11.25 10.42
N LEU A 95 4.00 10.21 9.62
CA LEU A 95 5.31 9.81 9.12
C LEU A 95 5.45 10.40 7.72
N VAL A 96 6.51 11.16 7.49
CA VAL A 96 6.74 11.88 6.23
C VAL A 96 8.03 11.38 5.62
N ALA A 97 8.07 11.21 4.31
CA ALA A 97 9.30 10.92 3.60
C ALA A 97 9.38 11.62 2.25
N PHE A 98 10.61 11.96 1.85
CA PHE A 98 10.94 12.48 0.53
C PHE A 98 12.42 12.26 0.22
N GLN A 99 12.80 12.35 -1.06
CA GLN A 99 14.20 12.37 -1.46
C GLN A 99 14.72 13.80 -1.41
N ASN A 100 15.75 14.07 -0.61
CA ASN A 100 16.34 15.39 -0.52
C ASN A 100 17.13 15.74 -1.79
N THR A 101 17.54 17.00 -1.92
CA THR A 101 18.33 17.52 -3.05
C THR A 101 19.70 16.84 -3.22
N SER A 102 20.19 16.13 -2.21
CA SER A 102 21.41 15.30 -2.29
C SER A 102 21.14 13.87 -2.77
N GLY A 103 19.90 13.53 -3.10
CA GLY A 103 19.49 12.20 -3.54
C GLY A 103 19.26 11.19 -2.41
N VAL A 104 19.33 11.62 -1.15
CA VAL A 104 19.17 10.75 0.02
C VAL A 104 17.73 10.80 0.53
N MET A 105 17.16 9.64 0.88
CA MET A 105 15.84 9.59 1.50
C MET A 105 15.88 10.16 2.90
N HIS A 106 14.97 11.09 3.17
CA HIS A 106 14.73 11.66 4.48
C HIS A 106 13.37 11.16 4.98
N ALA A 107 13.31 10.67 6.22
CA ALA A 107 12.09 10.20 6.86
C ALA A 107 12.04 10.74 8.29
N TYR A 108 10.89 11.29 8.69
CA TYR A 108 10.74 11.97 9.97
C TYR A 108 9.26 11.98 10.40
N THR A 109 9.00 12.35 11.65
CA THR A 109 7.64 12.48 12.18
C THR A 109 7.18 13.94 12.17
N SER A 110 5.89 14.18 11.95
CA SER A 110 5.33 15.54 11.90
C SER A 110 3.90 15.59 12.47
N PRO A 111 3.62 16.41 13.50
CA PRO A 111 2.26 16.69 13.93
C PRO A 111 1.55 17.65 12.96
N VAL A 112 0.27 17.40 12.69
CA VAL A 112 -0.56 18.16 11.74
C VAL A 112 -1.75 18.80 12.48
N PRO A 113 -1.56 19.93 13.20
CA PRO A 113 -2.57 20.48 14.10
C PRO A 113 -3.71 21.21 13.40
N GLY A 114 -3.61 21.49 12.09
CA GLY A 114 -4.58 22.31 11.37
C GLY A 114 -4.30 22.39 9.87
N TYR A 115 -5.04 23.26 9.18
CA TYR A 115 -4.89 23.49 7.73
C TYR A 115 -3.81 24.52 7.38
N THR A 116 -3.50 25.42 8.32
CA THR A 116 -2.51 26.49 8.10
C THR A 116 -1.10 25.95 8.35
N ILE A 117 -0.60 25.16 7.40
CA ILE A 117 0.72 24.54 7.45
C ILE A 117 1.45 24.91 6.16
N SER A 118 2.54 25.67 6.29
CA SER A 118 3.40 26.02 5.14
C SER A 118 4.30 24.86 4.72
N THR A 119 4.71 24.03 5.68
CA THR A 119 5.50 22.81 5.46
C THR A 119 5.23 21.79 6.57
N LEU A 120 5.36 20.50 6.25
CA LEU A 120 5.34 19.43 7.25
C LEU A 120 6.62 19.49 8.10
N THR A 121 6.59 20.23 9.20
CA THR A 121 7.75 20.42 10.07
C THR A 121 7.98 19.19 10.96
N GLU A 122 9.24 18.81 11.16
CA GLU A 122 9.61 17.73 12.06
C GLU A 122 9.17 18.01 13.50
N GLY A 123 8.61 16.99 14.16
CA GLY A 123 8.13 17.11 15.53
C GLY A 123 7.65 15.79 16.12
N SER A 124 7.50 15.78 17.44
CA SER A 124 7.10 14.61 18.21
C SER A 124 5.62 14.25 18.01
N LEU A 125 5.33 12.95 18.12
CA LEU A 125 3.97 12.40 18.11
C LEU A 125 3.54 11.99 19.53
N SER A 126 2.25 11.73 19.76
CA SER A 126 1.77 11.25 21.05
C SER A 126 1.99 9.75 21.28
N PHE A 127 2.50 9.04 20.28
CA PHE A 127 2.91 7.64 20.35
C PHE A 127 4.37 7.49 19.89
N ALA A 128 5.05 6.48 20.40
CA ALA A 128 6.46 6.28 20.07
C ALA A 128 6.62 5.70 18.66
N VAL A 129 7.59 6.23 17.92
CA VAL A 129 8.00 5.75 16.61
C VAL A 129 9.48 5.38 16.68
N SER A 130 9.81 4.20 16.19
CA SER A 130 11.19 3.70 16.10
C SER A 130 11.43 3.04 14.74
N ASN A 131 12.68 2.76 14.41
CA ASN A 131 13.07 2.16 13.13
C ASN A 131 12.52 2.91 11.89
N LEU A 132 12.36 4.23 12.03
CA LEU A 132 11.85 5.08 10.95
C LEU A 132 12.88 5.18 9.84
N SER A 133 12.49 4.82 8.64
CA SER A 133 13.33 4.92 7.44
C SER A 133 12.47 5.01 6.20
N ALA A 134 13.08 5.39 5.07
CA ALA A 134 12.41 5.41 3.78
C ALA A 134 13.32 4.96 2.64
N THR A 135 12.71 4.45 1.58
CA THR A 135 13.41 4.03 0.36
C THR A 135 12.76 4.66 -0.85
N PHE A 136 13.55 4.88 -1.91
CA PHE A 136 13.04 5.22 -3.23
C PHE A 136 13.69 4.30 -4.26
N VAL A 137 12.89 3.42 -4.85
CA VAL A 137 13.35 2.33 -5.70
C VAL A 137 12.95 2.61 -7.14
N ASN A 138 13.90 2.40 -8.06
CA ASN A 138 13.72 2.55 -9.51
C ASN A 138 13.17 3.90 -9.96
N GLY A 139 13.30 4.95 -9.13
CA GLY A 139 12.78 6.27 -9.45
C GLY A 139 11.24 6.37 -9.52
N ASN A 140 10.50 5.37 -9.02
CA ASN A 140 9.04 5.28 -9.20
C ASN A 140 8.27 4.79 -7.95
N GLU A 141 8.95 4.23 -6.96
CA GLU A 141 8.32 3.66 -5.77
C GLU A 141 8.97 4.18 -4.49
N MET A 142 8.22 4.90 -3.66
CA MET A 142 8.66 5.30 -2.33
C MET A 142 8.00 4.44 -1.25
N SER A 143 8.74 4.14 -0.19
CA SER A 143 8.20 3.46 0.99
C SER A 143 8.67 4.13 2.27
N ILE A 144 7.79 4.17 3.28
CA ILE A 144 8.08 4.55 4.67
C ILE A 144 7.99 3.29 5.53
N PHE A 145 9.02 3.01 6.33
CA PHE A 145 9.06 1.93 7.29
C PHE A 145 9.12 2.50 8.69
N ALA A 146 8.39 1.90 9.63
CA ALA A 146 8.44 2.29 11.02
C ALA A 146 7.95 1.15 11.93
N THR A 147 8.31 1.24 13.20
CA THR A 147 7.71 0.48 14.30
C THR A 147 7.00 1.49 15.21
N LEU A 148 5.68 1.39 15.30
CA LEU A 148 4.84 2.20 16.18
C LEU A 148 4.62 1.45 17.48
N THR A 149 4.70 2.13 18.62
CA THR A 149 4.23 1.58 19.90
C THR A 149 2.91 2.25 20.24
N LEU A 150 1.81 1.50 20.17
CA LEU A 150 0.50 2.01 20.56
C LEU A 150 0.51 2.30 22.07
N SER A 151 0.21 3.53 22.45
CA SER A 151 0.11 3.90 23.87
C SER A 151 -1.06 3.18 24.53
N SER A 152 -1.08 3.11 25.86
CA SER A 152 -2.18 2.50 26.62
C SER A 152 -3.54 3.18 26.39
N SER A 153 -3.56 4.42 25.90
CA SER A 153 -4.76 5.16 25.53
C SER A 153 -5.24 4.91 24.09
N MET A 154 -4.44 4.23 23.26
CA MET A 154 -4.80 3.91 21.89
C MET A 154 -5.42 2.51 21.78
N THR A 155 -6.34 2.35 20.82
CA THR A 155 -6.90 1.05 20.47
C THR A 155 -6.22 0.51 19.21
N THR A 156 -6.44 -0.77 18.88
CA THR A 156 -5.97 -1.34 17.61
C THR A 156 -6.74 -0.79 16.41
N THR A 157 -7.93 -0.22 16.64
CA THR A 157 -8.72 0.49 15.64
C THR A 157 -8.36 1.97 15.65
N VAL A 158 -7.79 2.43 14.55
CA VAL A 158 -7.24 3.79 14.39
C VAL A 158 -7.81 4.45 13.14
N ASN A 159 -7.87 5.77 13.15
CA ASN A 159 -8.07 6.52 11.92
C ASN A 159 -6.72 6.72 11.25
N GLN A 160 -6.65 6.45 9.95
CA GLN A 160 -5.47 6.67 9.13
C GLN A 160 -5.76 7.71 8.05
N VAL A 161 -4.72 8.45 7.70
CA VAL A 161 -4.71 9.42 6.60
C VAL A 161 -3.43 9.21 5.83
N TRP A 162 -3.49 9.33 4.51
CA TRP A 162 -2.31 9.27 3.67
C TRP A 162 -2.32 10.40 2.65
N GLN A 163 -1.15 10.92 2.32
CA GLN A 163 -1.02 12.05 1.42
C GLN A 163 0.23 11.92 0.56
N GLU A 164 0.20 12.58 -0.59
CA GLU A 164 1.39 12.95 -1.35
C GLU A 164 1.26 14.39 -1.83
N GLY A 165 2.39 15.05 -2.08
CA GLY A 165 2.40 16.42 -2.57
C GLY A 165 3.75 16.83 -3.13
N PRO A 166 3.85 18.05 -3.69
CA PRO A 166 5.08 18.55 -4.28
C PRO A 166 6.08 19.01 -3.23
N LEU A 167 7.37 19.03 -3.61
CA LEU A 167 8.45 19.64 -2.84
C LEU A 167 8.81 21.02 -3.38
N SER A 168 9.21 21.92 -2.48
CA SER A 168 9.99 23.12 -2.81
C SER A 168 11.37 22.98 -2.19
N GLY A 169 12.37 22.58 -2.99
CA GLY A 169 13.67 22.16 -2.47
C GLY A 169 13.53 20.94 -1.55
N ASN A 170 13.92 21.07 -0.28
CA ASN A 170 13.78 20.04 0.75
C ASN A 170 12.55 20.24 1.64
N SER A 171 11.57 21.04 1.21
CA SER A 171 10.39 21.37 2.00
C SER A 171 9.12 20.78 1.37
N PRO A 172 8.44 19.85 2.05
CA PRO A 172 7.09 19.43 1.69
C PRO A 172 6.13 20.62 1.69
N ILE A 173 5.50 20.92 0.56
CA ILE A 173 4.50 21.98 0.46
C ILE A 173 3.10 21.38 0.26
N SER A 174 2.07 22.23 0.30
CA SER A 174 0.67 21.81 0.24
C SER A 174 0.40 20.83 -0.90
N HIS A 175 -0.29 19.73 -0.57
CA HIS A 175 -0.88 18.84 -1.56
C HIS A 175 -2.10 19.48 -2.24
N VAL A 176 -2.67 18.79 -3.23
CA VAL A 176 -3.90 19.24 -3.90
C VAL A 176 -5.06 19.28 -2.90
N THR A 177 -5.76 20.41 -2.83
CA THR A 177 -6.90 20.63 -1.89
C THR A 177 -8.24 20.81 -2.60
N THR A 178 -8.27 20.63 -3.93
CA THR A 178 -9.49 20.71 -4.72
C THR A 178 -10.48 19.63 -4.26
N ALA A 179 -11.74 20.02 -4.06
CA ALA A 179 -12.80 19.10 -3.68
C ALA A 179 -12.90 17.92 -4.65
N GLY A 180 -13.04 16.71 -4.11
CA GLY A 180 -13.10 15.47 -4.90
C GLY A 180 -11.75 14.93 -5.40
N SER A 181 -10.64 15.65 -5.18
CA SER A 181 -9.31 15.10 -5.47
C SER A 181 -8.96 13.94 -4.54
N SER A 182 -8.04 13.07 -4.97
CA SER A 182 -7.60 11.90 -4.21
C SER A 182 -7.10 12.25 -2.80
N ASN A 183 -6.36 13.35 -2.64
CA ASN A 183 -5.89 13.83 -1.33
C ASN A 183 -7.02 14.21 -0.36
N MET A 184 -8.20 14.58 -0.88
CA MET A 184 -9.35 14.97 -0.05
C MET A 184 -10.17 13.78 0.44
N ILE A 185 -9.93 12.58 -0.09
CA ILE A 185 -10.63 11.34 0.27
C ILE A 185 -9.68 10.25 0.77
N SER A 186 -8.41 10.58 1.00
CA SER A 186 -7.36 9.66 1.46
C SER A 186 -7.37 9.48 2.98
N THR A 187 -8.52 9.05 3.50
CA THR A 187 -8.73 8.74 4.93
C THR A 187 -9.57 7.48 5.07
N ASN A 188 -9.30 6.67 6.09
CA ASN A 188 -10.13 5.52 6.45
C ASN A 188 -9.88 5.10 7.90
N THR A 189 -10.71 4.19 8.42
CA THR A 189 -10.40 3.44 9.64
C THR A 189 -9.59 2.18 9.30
N LEU A 190 -8.68 1.81 10.19
CA LEU A 190 -7.84 0.62 10.12
C LEU A 190 -7.92 -0.10 11.47
N ASN A 191 -8.05 -1.43 11.46
CA ASN A 191 -7.82 -2.23 12.65
C ASN A 191 -6.57 -3.09 12.47
N PHE A 192 -5.56 -2.88 13.31
CA PHE A 192 -4.29 -3.60 13.23
C PHE A 192 -4.41 -5.11 13.51
N LEU A 193 -5.53 -5.55 14.09
CA LEU A 193 -5.85 -6.97 14.28
C LEU A 193 -6.43 -7.63 13.03
N ASP A 194 -6.84 -6.87 12.02
CA ASP A 194 -7.46 -7.44 10.84
C ASP A 194 -6.42 -8.24 10.05
N ALA A 195 -6.70 -9.53 9.86
CA ALA A 195 -5.92 -10.40 9.00
C ALA A 195 -6.35 -10.18 7.54
N THR A 196 -5.78 -9.18 6.90
CA THR A 196 -5.96 -8.97 5.46
C THR A 196 -4.86 -9.71 4.69
N ALA A 197 -5.00 -11.05 4.69
CA ALA A 197 -4.24 -12.07 3.95
C ALA A 197 -2.85 -11.69 3.39
N THR A 198 -1.80 -12.09 4.09
CA THR A 198 -0.53 -12.51 3.47
C THR A 198 -0.68 -13.95 3.01
N THR A 199 -0.31 -14.28 1.76
CA THR A 199 -0.21 -15.68 1.34
C THR A 199 1.26 -16.09 1.32
N PRO A 200 1.78 -16.76 2.36
CA PRO A 200 2.93 -17.65 2.22
C PRO A 200 2.39 -19.03 1.86
N SER A 201 2.69 -19.51 0.66
CA SER A 201 2.47 -20.90 0.27
C SER A 201 3.19 -21.85 1.22
N ALA A 202 2.45 -22.48 2.13
CA ALA A 202 2.74 -23.81 2.68
C ALA A 202 1.45 -24.40 3.23
N VAL A 203 0.79 -25.22 2.41
CA VAL A 203 -0.36 -26.03 2.79
C VAL A 203 0.09 -27.07 3.81
N ILE A 204 -0.11 -26.80 5.11
CA ILE A 204 -0.18 -27.86 6.12
C ILE A 204 -1.67 -28.19 6.28
N ILE A 205 -2.13 -29.25 5.63
CA ILE A 205 -3.47 -29.80 5.88
C ILE A 205 -3.47 -30.45 7.27
N PRO A 206 -4.28 -30.01 8.24
CA PRO A 206 -4.56 -30.81 9.41
C PRO A 206 -5.44 -31.98 8.95
N ARG A 207 -4.96 -33.23 9.14
CA ARG A 207 -5.78 -34.44 8.95
C ARG A 207 -7.02 -34.35 9.87
N LEU A 208 -8.16 -33.98 9.31
CA LEU A 208 -9.45 -34.13 10.00
C LEU A 208 -9.82 -35.62 10.04
N ARG A 209 -9.87 -36.15 11.26
CA ARG A 209 -10.29 -37.52 11.57
C ARG A 209 -11.81 -37.60 11.37
N LYS A 210 -12.24 -38.34 10.35
CA LYS A 210 -13.66 -38.63 10.03
C LYS A 210 -14.35 -39.25 11.26
N LYS A 211 -15.37 -38.57 11.81
CA LYS A 211 -16.41 -39.21 12.62
C LYS A 211 -17.64 -39.38 11.75
N ASN A 212 -18.07 -40.63 11.55
CA ASN A 212 -19.33 -40.93 10.90
C ASN A 212 -20.46 -40.66 11.90
N VAL A 213 -21.42 -39.83 11.51
CA VAL A 213 -22.76 -39.81 12.12
C VAL A 213 -23.75 -40.01 10.99
N SER A 214 -24.46 -41.12 11.07
CA SER A 214 -25.62 -41.47 10.27
C SER A 214 -26.83 -40.75 10.83
N ASP A 215 -27.46 -39.87 10.05
CA ASP A 215 -28.91 -39.69 10.17
C ASP A 215 -29.52 -39.30 8.82
N SER A 216 -30.63 -39.94 8.56
CA SER A 216 -31.40 -39.97 7.33
C SER A 216 -32.60 -39.03 7.45
N SER A 217 -32.67 -38.00 6.62
CA SER A 217 -33.94 -37.58 5.98
C SER A 217 -33.79 -36.33 5.11
N LEU A 218 -34.49 -36.40 3.96
CA LEU A 218 -35.03 -35.31 3.14
C LEU A 218 -34.08 -34.59 2.16
N PHE A 219 -33.93 -35.25 1.01
CA PHE A 219 -33.73 -34.64 -0.31
C PHE A 219 -34.81 -33.59 -0.63
N ARG A 220 -34.40 -32.39 -1.07
CA ARG A 220 -35.02 -31.79 -2.26
C ARG A 220 -34.06 -30.87 -3.02
N SER A 221 -34.00 -31.17 -4.31
CA SER A 221 -33.17 -30.62 -5.39
C SER A 221 -33.32 -29.12 -5.65
N LYS A 222 -32.23 -28.48 -6.10
CA LYS A 222 -32.26 -27.53 -7.22
C LYS A 222 -30.87 -27.45 -7.90
N VAL A 223 -30.83 -27.99 -9.11
CA VAL A 223 -29.76 -27.88 -10.10
C VAL A 223 -30.09 -26.70 -11.03
N ILE A 224 -29.16 -25.76 -11.23
CA ILE A 224 -29.10 -24.84 -12.39
C ILE A 224 -27.60 -24.57 -12.60
N ASP A 225 -26.91 -25.36 -13.42
CA ASP A 225 -26.74 -25.30 -14.88
C ASP A 225 -25.64 -24.29 -15.30
N LEU A 226 -24.55 -24.87 -15.80
CA LEU A 226 -23.26 -24.27 -16.14
C LEU A 226 -23.11 -24.43 -17.66
N HIS A 227 -23.23 -23.34 -18.43
CA HIS A 227 -22.59 -23.11 -19.74
C HIS A 227 -23.29 -21.95 -20.46
N LYS A 228 -22.46 -21.10 -21.13
CA LYS A 228 -22.75 -19.92 -22.00
C LYS A 228 -22.41 -18.58 -21.31
N PHE A 229 -21.56 -17.69 -21.80
CA PHE A 229 -21.00 -17.45 -23.14
C PHE A 229 -19.58 -16.86 -23.02
N LEU A 230 -18.71 -17.31 -23.92
CA LEU A 230 -17.45 -16.66 -24.30
C LEU A 230 -17.73 -15.47 -25.25
N SER A 231 -16.88 -14.44 -25.11
CA SER A 231 -16.29 -13.60 -26.18
C SER A 231 -16.74 -12.14 -26.36
N PHE A 232 -15.67 -11.33 -26.59
CA PHE A 232 -15.54 -9.97 -27.11
C PHE A 232 -15.76 -8.80 -26.13
N GLY A 233 -14.86 -7.81 -26.00
CA GLY A 233 -13.66 -7.52 -26.78
C GLY A 233 -12.72 -6.53 -26.07
N LEU A 234 -11.48 -6.50 -26.58
CA LEU A 234 -10.44 -5.55 -26.20
C LEU A 234 -10.85 -4.11 -26.57
N SER A 235 -10.52 -3.14 -25.70
CA SER A 235 -10.14 -1.80 -26.18
C SER A 235 -9.13 -1.18 -25.24
N THR A 236 -7.89 -1.20 -25.71
CA THR A 236 -6.71 -0.49 -25.21
C THR A 236 -6.86 1.01 -25.47
N TYR A 237 -6.59 1.85 -24.49
CA TYR A 237 -6.15 3.24 -24.71
C TYR A 237 -5.06 3.58 -23.69
N CYS A 238 -3.81 3.49 -24.12
CA CYS A 238 -2.69 4.24 -23.55
C CYS A 238 -2.34 5.31 -24.57
N TYR A 239 -2.39 6.58 -24.17
CA TYR A 239 -1.77 7.67 -24.92
C TYR A 239 -0.35 7.87 -24.42
N CYS A 240 0.54 8.18 -25.38
CA CYS A 240 1.96 8.47 -25.23
C CYS A 240 2.29 9.53 -24.18
#